data_AF-A0A9P5MPJ6-F1
#
_entry.id   AF-A0A9P5MPJ6-F1
#
_cell.length_a   1.000
_cell.length_b   1.000
_cell.length_c   1.000
_cell.angle_alpha   90.00
_cell.angle_beta   90.00
_cell.angle_gamma   90.00
#
_symmetry.space_group_name_H-M   'P 1'
#
loop_
_entity.id
_entity.type
_entity.pdbx_description
1 polymer ?
#
loop_
_entity_poly.entity_id
_entity_poly.type
_entity_poly.pdbx_seq_one_letter_code
_entity_poly.pdbx_strand_id
1 'polypeptide(L)'
;YKWLSPPDLSTNHNIACGTHHKKTATWFFQGSIFQEWKLTGLLLWIHGKSGSGKSILCSTIIQDIKALCKAREASMAYFYFDFRSTSKQGLHDLAPSLLTQLSARSSLYSNILSELYSVHNSGKTLPSDDNLRKCLKDMLALPDQCPIYLIMDALDESPSTSGIPTAREKVLQLLKELVDFCFPNLHICVTSCPEIDI
;
A
#
# COMPACT_ATOMS: atom_id res chain seq x y z
N TYR A 1 -3.23 10.02 15.22
CA TYR A 1 -3.77 8.72 14.75
C TYR A 1 -3.37 7.52 15.61
N LYS A 2 -3.07 7.67 16.92
CA LYS A 2 -2.62 6.56 17.77
C LYS A 2 -3.67 5.44 17.93
N TRP A 3 -4.96 5.75 17.79
CA TRP A 3 -6.06 4.80 17.99
C TRP A 3 -6.06 3.65 16.98
N LEU A 4 -5.63 3.90 15.73
CA LEU A 4 -5.50 2.91 14.68
C LEU A 4 -4.22 2.05 14.79
N SER A 5 -3.26 2.47 15.62
CA SER A 5 -1.99 1.78 15.88
C SER A 5 -1.29 1.23 14.63
N PRO A 6 -1.06 2.04 13.57
CA PRO A 6 -0.40 1.54 12.36
C PRO A 6 1.03 1.07 12.67
N PRO A 7 1.53 0.03 11.98
CA PRO A 7 2.87 -0.50 12.21
C PRO A 7 3.98 0.47 11.77
N ASP A 8 5.17 0.36 12.39
CA ASP A 8 6.36 1.04 11.91
C ASP A 8 6.89 0.36 10.64
N LEU A 9 6.81 1.08 9.51
CA LEU A 9 7.33 0.60 8.22
C LEU A 9 8.74 1.12 7.91
N SER A 10 9.29 2.03 8.73
CA SER A 10 10.58 2.67 8.46
C SER A 10 11.73 1.68 8.47
N THR A 11 11.68 0.69 9.37
CA THR A 11 12.69 -0.38 9.44
C THR A 11 12.79 -1.16 8.13
N ASN A 12 11.66 -1.65 7.59
CA ASN A 12 11.64 -2.39 6.31
C ASN A 12 12.13 -1.51 5.16
N HIS A 13 11.65 -0.25 5.10
CA HIS A 13 12.03 0.69 4.07
C HIS A 13 13.53 1.02 4.09
N ASN A 14 14.10 1.26 5.28
CA ASN A 14 15.53 1.56 5.44
C ASN A 14 16.41 0.37 5.06
N ILE A 15 16.02 -0.86 5.41
CA ILE A 15 16.74 -2.09 5.00
C ILE A 15 16.69 -2.24 3.47
N ALA A 16 15.52 -2.06 2.87
CA ALA A 16 15.34 -2.16 1.42
C ALA A 16 16.08 -1.05 0.65
N CYS A 17 16.25 0.14 1.25
CA CYS A 17 17.05 1.22 0.68
C CYS A 17 18.56 1.00 0.90
N GLY A 18 18.97 0.50 2.07
CA GLY A 18 20.38 0.26 2.40
C GLY A 18 21.04 -0.86 1.58
N THR A 19 20.23 -1.78 1.06
CA THR A 19 20.66 -2.86 0.15
C THR A 19 20.69 -2.42 -1.32
N HIS A 20 20.31 -1.19 -1.62
CA HIS A 20 20.29 -0.65 -2.99
C HIS A 20 21.70 -0.30 -3.47
N HIS A 21 22.14 -0.91 -4.58
CA HIS A 21 23.29 -0.44 -5.34
C HIS A 21 22.86 0.60 -6.37
N LYS A 22 23.65 1.67 -6.60
CA LYS A 22 23.30 2.83 -7.45
C LYS A 22 22.82 2.52 -8.89
N LYS A 23 23.04 1.30 -9.41
CA LYS A 23 22.63 0.86 -10.76
C LYS A 23 21.51 -0.18 -10.76
N THR A 24 20.97 -0.54 -9.59
CA THR A 24 19.92 -1.56 -9.50
C THR A 24 18.64 -1.02 -10.11
N ALA A 25 17.93 -1.88 -10.86
CA ALA A 25 16.63 -1.61 -11.46
C ALA A 25 16.54 -0.47 -12.49
N THR A 26 17.66 0.13 -12.95
CA THR A 26 17.62 1.19 -13.97
C THR A 26 16.86 0.77 -15.24
N TRP A 27 17.02 -0.48 -15.67
CA TRP A 27 16.30 -1.06 -16.81
C TRP A 27 14.78 -1.02 -16.64
N PHE A 28 14.28 -1.15 -15.41
CA PHE A 28 12.85 -1.16 -15.11
C PHE A 28 12.29 0.26 -15.13
N PHE A 29 12.97 1.21 -14.49
CA PHE A 29 12.54 2.61 -14.45
C PHE A 29 12.61 3.29 -15.82
N GLN A 30 13.53 2.86 -16.68
CA GLN A 30 13.61 3.32 -18.08
C GLN A 30 12.69 2.52 -19.02
N GLY A 31 12.12 1.41 -18.53
CA GLY A 31 11.24 0.55 -19.31
C GLY A 31 9.86 1.16 -19.51
N SER A 32 9.21 0.78 -20.61
CA SER A 32 7.85 1.24 -20.94
C SER A 32 6.83 0.86 -19.88
N ILE A 33 6.92 -0.33 -19.29
CA ILE A 33 5.96 -0.85 -18.29
C ILE A 33 5.79 0.11 -17.10
N PHE A 34 6.91 0.59 -16.53
CA PHE A 34 6.83 1.48 -15.38
C PHE A 34 6.31 2.86 -15.75
N GLN A 35 6.76 3.41 -16.89
CA GLN A 35 6.31 4.72 -17.35
C GLN A 35 4.84 4.71 -17.75
N GLU A 36 4.39 3.66 -18.43
CA GLU A 36 2.99 3.45 -18.78
C GLU A 36 2.13 3.32 -17.53
N TRP A 37 2.54 2.49 -16.56
CA TRP A 37 1.80 2.39 -15.28
C TRP A 37 1.66 3.74 -14.57
N LYS A 38 2.68 4.60 -14.58
CA LYS A 38 2.58 5.96 -14.02
C LYS A 38 1.60 6.88 -14.76
N LEU A 39 1.28 6.58 -16.02
CA LEU A 39 0.37 7.37 -16.85
C LEU A 39 -1.07 6.82 -16.83
N THR A 40 -1.23 5.49 -16.92
CA THR A 40 -2.53 4.85 -17.16
C THR A 40 -3.25 4.44 -15.87
N GLY A 41 -2.54 4.33 -14.74
CA GLY A 41 -3.14 3.82 -13.50
C GLY A 41 -3.36 2.31 -13.53
N LEU A 42 -4.22 1.84 -12.61
CA LEU A 42 -4.63 0.45 -12.39
C LEU A 42 -3.69 -0.33 -11.46
N LEU A 43 -3.10 -1.43 -11.93
CA LEU A 43 -2.36 -2.38 -11.12
C LEU A 43 -1.08 -2.82 -11.85
N LEU A 44 0.06 -2.62 -11.19
CA LEU A 44 1.34 -3.19 -11.55
C LEU A 44 1.70 -4.27 -10.54
N TRP A 45 1.60 -5.53 -10.96
CA TRP A 45 1.95 -6.67 -10.11
C TRP A 45 3.28 -7.29 -10.52
N ILE A 46 4.31 -7.07 -9.71
CA ILE A 46 5.67 -7.51 -9.95
C ILE A 46 5.90 -8.86 -9.28
N HIS A 47 6.08 -9.89 -10.10
CA HIS A 47 6.41 -11.23 -9.65
C HIS A 47 7.90 -11.51 -9.81
N GLY A 48 8.47 -12.28 -8.89
CA GLY A 48 9.86 -12.71 -8.98
C GLY A 48 10.24 -13.67 -7.87
N LYS A 49 11.25 -14.51 -8.11
CA LYS A 49 11.72 -15.48 -7.11
C LYS A 49 12.21 -14.80 -5.83
N SER A 50 12.23 -15.52 -4.72
CA SER A 50 12.87 -15.01 -3.49
C SER A 50 14.32 -14.60 -3.79
N GLY A 51 14.75 -13.48 -3.21
CA GLY A 51 16.09 -12.91 -3.46
C GLY A 51 16.26 -12.17 -4.78
N SER A 52 15.24 -12.08 -5.66
CA SER A 52 15.36 -11.38 -6.96
C SER A 52 15.40 -9.84 -6.88
N GLY A 53 15.48 -9.27 -5.67
CA GLY A 53 15.55 -7.82 -5.46
C GLY A 53 14.22 -7.07 -5.53
N LYS A 54 13.06 -7.74 -5.39
CA LYS A 54 11.73 -7.10 -5.41
C LYS A 54 11.58 -5.98 -4.38
N SER A 55 12.01 -6.20 -3.13
CA SER A 55 11.94 -5.18 -2.09
C SER A 55 12.84 -3.97 -2.39
N ILE A 56 14.00 -4.19 -3.02
CA ILE A 56 14.87 -3.11 -3.52
C ILE A 56 14.16 -2.35 -4.63
N LEU A 57 13.53 -3.06 -5.58
CA LEU A 57 12.77 -2.43 -6.64
C LEU A 57 11.60 -1.59 -6.08
N CYS A 58 10.85 -2.15 -5.13
CA CYS A 58 9.74 -1.49 -4.44
C CYS A 58 10.20 -0.24 -3.69
N SER A 59 11.32 -0.32 -2.96
CA SER A 59 11.89 0.85 -2.28
C SER A 59 12.31 1.95 -3.25
N THR A 60 12.88 1.59 -4.42
CA THR A 60 13.20 2.56 -5.47
C THR A 60 11.96 3.19 -6.08
N ILE A 61 10.87 2.44 -6.30
CA ILE A 61 9.57 3.00 -6.75
C ILE A 61 9.07 4.03 -5.73
N ILE A 62 9.11 3.68 -4.43
CA ILE A 62 8.71 4.60 -3.35
C ILE A 62 9.56 5.88 -3.39
N GLN A 63 10.87 5.80 -3.66
CA GLN A 63 11.71 7.01 -3.76
C GLN A 63 11.40 7.87 -4.99
N ASP A 64 11.13 7.26 -6.16
CA ASP A 64 10.70 7.97 -7.37
C ASP A 64 9.41 8.75 -7.12
N ILE A 65 8.38 8.07 -6.62
CA ILE A 65 7.07 8.68 -6.33
C ILE A 65 7.16 9.71 -5.20
N LYS A 66 8.05 9.52 -4.21
CA LYS A 66 8.28 10.50 -3.14
C LYS A 66 8.77 11.84 -3.68
N ALA A 67 9.44 11.88 -4.84
CA ALA A 67 9.80 13.14 -5.50
C ALA A 67 8.55 13.89 -6.00
N LEU A 68 7.60 13.17 -6.63
CA LEU A 68 6.30 13.72 -7.06
C LEU A 68 5.48 14.25 -5.86
N CYS A 69 5.48 13.51 -4.75
CA CYS A 69 4.80 13.95 -3.53
C CYS A 69 5.40 15.23 -2.95
N LYS A 70 6.72 15.43 -3.05
CA LYS A 70 7.38 16.69 -2.59
C LYS A 70 6.99 17.87 -3.48
N ALA A 71 6.81 17.64 -4.78
CA ALA A 71 6.30 18.62 -5.73
C ALA A 71 4.78 18.89 -5.60
N ARG A 72 4.08 18.13 -4.72
CA ARG A 72 2.62 18.15 -4.56
C ARG A 72 1.86 17.72 -5.82
N GLU A 73 2.49 16.91 -6.65
CA GLU A 73 1.91 16.37 -7.89
C GLU A 73 1.28 14.99 -7.68
N ALA A 74 1.48 14.37 -6.52
CA ALA A 74 0.93 13.05 -6.19
C ALA A 74 0.76 12.85 -4.68
N SER A 75 -0.14 11.95 -4.32
CA SER A 75 -0.23 11.34 -2.98
C SER A 75 0.28 9.91 -3.00
N MET A 76 0.85 9.45 -1.89
CA MET A 76 1.38 8.10 -1.80
C MET A 76 1.20 7.54 -0.39
N ALA A 77 0.85 6.26 -0.35
CA ALA A 77 0.98 5.40 0.82
C ALA A 77 1.65 4.09 0.43
N TYR A 78 2.43 3.53 1.35
CA TYR A 78 3.11 2.26 1.10
C TYR A 78 3.03 1.32 2.29
N PHE A 79 3.21 0.03 2.04
CA PHE A 79 3.20 -1.01 3.06
C PHE A 79 4.21 -2.10 2.73
N TYR A 80 4.89 -2.61 3.75
CA TYR A 80 5.76 -3.77 3.66
C TYR A 80 5.11 -4.89 4.46
N PHE A 81 4.70 -5.95 3.79
CA PHE A 81 4.35 -7.18 4.48
C PHE A 81 5.62 -7.80 5.06
N ASP A 82 5.51 -8.37 6.26
CA ASP A 82 6.63 -9.04 6.94
C ASP A 82 6.14 -10.28 7.69
N PHE A 83 6.50 -11.48 7.23
CA PHE A 83 6.04 -12.73 7.85
C PHE A 83 6.55 -12.90 9.30
N ARG A 84 7.57 -12.13 9.70
CA ARG A 84 8.14 -12.14 11.05
C ARG A 84 7.43 -11.17 12.00
N SER A 85 6.61 -10.27 11.46
CA SER A 85 5.92 -9.24 12.24
C SER A 85 4.42 -9.43 12.16
N THR A 86 3.81 -9.87 13.26
CA THR A 86 2.36 -10.11 13.35
C THR A 86 1.50 -8.87 13.12
N SER A 87 2.09 -7.67 13.21
CA SER A 87 1.45 -6.40 12.90
C SER A 87 1.72 -5.89 11.48
N LYS A 88 2.19 -6.76 10.57
CA LYS A 88 2.48 -6.43 9.16
C LYS A 88 1.99 -7.50 8.20
N GLN A 89 0.86 -8.13 8.49
CA GLN A 89 0.45 -9.36 7.84
C GLN A 89 -0.95 -9.31 7.25
N GLY A 90 -1.84 -8.47 7.79
CA GLY A 90 -3.25 -8.50 7.42
C GLY A 90 -3.84 -7.14 7.06
N LEU A 91 -5.13 -7.18 6.73
CA LEU A 91 -5.91 -6.00 6.41
C LEU A 91 -5.96 -4.98 7.56
N HIS A 92 -6.02 -5.45 8.81
CA HIS A 92 -5.98 -4.62 10.02
C HIS A 92 -4.61 -3.96 10.27
N ASP A 93 -3.58 -4.33 9.53
CA ASP A 93 -2.28 -3.64 9.56
C ASP A 93 -2.14 -2.70 8.35
N LEU A 94 -2.48 -3.23 7.17
CA LEU A 94 -2.41 -2.53 5.90
C LEU A 94 -3.32 -1.30 5.88
N ALA A 95 -4.63 -1.47 6.07
CA ALA A 95 -5.58 -0.39 5.88
C ALA A 95 -5.34 0.77 6.87
N PRO A 96 -5.14 0.54 8.18
CA PRO A 96 -4.75 1.59 9.11
C PRO A 96 -3.48 2.35 8.71
N SER A 97 -2.48 1.65 8.18
CA SER A 97 -1.25 2.28 7.69
C SER A 97 -1.51 3.17 6.48
N LEU A 98 -2.25 2.67 5.47
CA LEU A 98 -2.61 3.45 4.28
C LEU A 98 -3.44 4.69 4.65
N LEU A 99 -4.49 4.51 5.46
CA LEU A 99 -5.36 5.60 5.92
C LEU A 99 -4.58 6.69 6.65
N THR A 100 -3.67 6.30 7.53
CA THR A 100 -2.85 7.24 8.30
C THR A 100 -1.89 8.01 7.41
N GLN A 101 -1.23 7.33 6.46
CA GLN A 101 -0.30 7.96 5.53
C GLN A 101 -1.00 8.93 4.58
N LEU A 102 -2.16 8.55 4.02
CA LEU A 102 -2.95 9.43 3.16
C LEU A 102 -3.48 10.63 3.96
N SER A 103 -4.04 10.42 5.16
CA SER A 103 -4.57 11.51 6.00
C SER A 103 -3.54 12.58 6.36
N ALA A 104 -2.25 12.25 6.38
CA ALA A 104 -1.17 13.22 6.59
C ALA A 104 -0.92 14.13 5.36
N ARG A 105 -1.52 13.86 4.20
CA ARG A 105 -1.30 14.57 2.92
C ARG A 105 -2.36 15.61 2.59
N SER A 106 -3.61 15.39 3.01
CA SER A 106 -4.73 16.27 2.68
C SER A 106 -5.68 16.41 3.85
N SER A 107 -6.20 17.63 4.06
CA SER A 107 -7.25 17.90 5.04
C SER A 107 -8.53 17.14 4.72
N LEU A 108 -8.84 16.90 3.44
CA LEU A 108 -10.01 16.12 3.03
C LEU A 108 -9.91 14.67 3.50
N TYR A 109 -8.75 14.02 3.30
CA TYR A 109 -8.51 12.68 3.83
C TYR A 109 -8.58 12.67 5.36
N SER A 110 -7.96 13.65 6.01
CA SER A 110 -8.02 13.78 7.48
C SER A 110 -9.45 13.91 8.00
N ASN A 111 -10.33 14.60 7.28
CA ASN A 111 -11.74 14.74 7.65
C ASN A 111 -12.48 13.40 7.56
N ILE A 112 -12.28 12.64 6.48
CA ILE A 112 -12.86 11.29 6.31
C ILE A 112 -12.40 10.36 7.44
N LEU A 113 -11.10 10.39 7.77
CA LEU A 113 -10.58 9.58 8.87
C LEU A 113 -11.10 10.04 10.24
N SER A 114 -11.32 11.34 10.41
CA SER A 114 -11.90 11.91 11.63
C SER A 114 -13.35 11.50 11.84
N GLU A 115 -14.13 11.38 10.77
CA GLU A 115 -15.48 10.82 10.83
C GLU A 115 -15.46 9.37 11.30
N LEU A 116 -14.57 8.54 10.70
CA LEU A 116 -14.38 7.16 11.16
C LEU A 116 -13.99 7.09 12.64
N TYR A 117 -13.11 8.00 13.10
CA TYR A 117 -12.72 8.10 14.51
C TYR A 117 -13.90 8.45 15.42
N SER A 118 -14.75 9.38 15.00
CA SER A 118 -15.91 9.85 15.77
C SER A 118 -16.93 8.73 15.97
N VAL A 119 -17.28 7.99 14.90
CA VAL A 119 -18.26 6.89 14.97
C VAL A 119 -17.75 5.68 15.77
N HIS A 120 -16.43 5.58 16.00
CA HIS A 120 -15.81 4.55 16.83
C HIS A 120 -15.49 5.04 18.26
N ASN A 121 -16.44 5.77 18.85
CA ASN A 121 -16.36 6.25 20.24
C ASN A 121 -15.08 7.06 20.53
N SER A 122 -14.68 7.91 19.58
CA SER A 122 -13.41 8.65 19.66
C SER A 122 -12.21 7.72 19.87
N GLY A 123 -12.17 6.63 19.11
CA GLY A 123 -11.10 5.65 19.09
C GLY A 123 -11.03 4.70 20.28
N LYS A 124 -12.13 4.56 21.04
CA LYS A 124 -12.24 3.54 22.10
C LYS A 124 -12.52 2.14 21.56
N THR A 125 -13.05 2.04 20.34
CA THR A 125 -13.34 0.78 19.66
C THR A 125 -12.58 0.71 18.35
N LEU A 126 -12.13 -0.49 17.97
CA LEU A 126 -11.47 -0.71 16.69
C LEU A 126 -12.51 -0.81 15.57
N PRO A 127 -12.20 -0.30 14.36
CA PRO A 127 -13.07 -0.42 13.22
C PRO A 127 -13.04 -1.84 12.65
N SER A 128 -14.18 -2.28 12.11
CA SER A 128 -14.25 -3.53 11.37
C SER A 128 -13.48 -3.44 10.04
N ASP A 129 -13.22 -4.61 9.43
CA ASP A 129 -12.67 -4.71 8.08
C ASP A 129 -13.49 -3.88 7.07
N ASP A 130 -14.83 -3.93 7.14
CA ASP A 130 -15.71 -3.16 6.25
C ASP A 130 -15.58 -1.66 6.46
N ASN A 131 -15.47 -1.21 7.70
CA ASN A 131 -15.29 0.21 7.98
C ASN A 131 -13.94 0.72 7.48
N LEU A 132 -12.88 -0.08 7.62
CA LEU A 132 -11.55 0.24 7.08
C LEU A 132 -11.56 0.30 5.55
N ARG A 133 -12.13 -0.72 4.88
CA ARG A 133 -12.28 -0.74 3.42
C ARG A 133 -13.10 0.44 2.92
N LYS A 134 -14.23 0.73 3.56
CA LYS A 134 -15.11 1.84 3.20
C LYS A 134 -14.36 3.18 3.34
N CYS A 135 -13.71 3.42 4.48
CA CYS A 135 -12.98 4.65 4.72
C CYS A 135 -11.88 4.87 3.67
N LEU A 136 -11.15 3.82 3.28
CA LEU A 136 -10.13 3.92 2.23
C LEU A 136 -10.78 4.26 0.87
N LYS A 137 -11.86 3.57 0.50
CA LYS A 137 -12.60 3.85 -0.74
C LYS A 137 -13.15 5.27 -0.77
N ASP A 138 -13.68 5.76 0.35
CA ASP A 138 -14.19 7.14 0.46
C ASP A 138 -13.06 8.16 0.21
N MET A 139 -11.85 7.93 0.74
CA MET A 139 -10.69 8.78 0.45
C MET A 139 -10.32 8.76 -1.03
N LEU A 140 -10.28 7.56 -1.63
CA LEU A 140 -9.90 7.37 -3.03
C LEU A 140 -10.97 7.89 -4.01
N ALA A 141 -12.23 8.01 -3.58
CA ALA A 141 -13.35 8.48 -4.39
C ALA A 141 -13.49 10.01 -4.47
N LEU A 142 -12.69 10.78 -3.73
CA LEU A 142 -12.78 12.24 -3.76
C LEU A 142 -12.54 12.77 -5.20
N PRO A 143 -13.24 13.85 -5.62
CA PRO A 143 -13.03 14.44 -6.94
C PRO A 143 -11.71 15.22 -7.01
N ASP A 144 -11.25 15.49 -8.23
CA ASP A 144 -10.14 16.40 -8.56
C ASP A 144 -8.82 16.09 -7.83
N GLN A 145 -8.57 14.81 -7.59
CA GLN A 145 -7.36 14.35 -6.91
C GLN A 145 -6.18 14.24 -7.88
N CYS A 146 -5.01 14.65 -7.42
CA CYS A 146 -3.75 14.25 -8.02
C CYS A 146 -3.59 12.72 -7.97
N PRO A 147 -2.73 12.11 -8.82
CA PRO A 147 -2.43 10.69 -8.77
C PRO A 147 -2.11 10.15 -7.39
N ILE A 148 -2.73 9.02 -7.05
CA ILE A 148 -2.58 8.34 -5.76
C ILE A 148 -1.87 7.02 -6.00
N TYR A 149 -0.72 6.85 -5.34
CA TYR A 149 0.09 5.65 -5.44
C TYR A 149 -0.03 4.82 -4.17
N LEU A 150 -0.53 3.59 -4.31
CA LEU A 150 -0.55 2.58 -3.25
C LEU A 150 0.50 1.52 -3.57
N ILE A 151 1.55 1.44 -2.76
CA ILE A 151 2.69 0.55 -3.02
C ILE A 151 2.79 -0.51 -1.92
N MET A 152 2.68 -1.79 -2.27
CA MET A 152 2.69 -2.91 -1.33
C MET A 152 3.81 -3.88 -1.68
N ASP A 153 4.73 -4.11 -0.74
CA ASP A 153 5.84 -5.05 -0.92
C ASP A 153 5.57 -6.39 -0.25
N ALA A 154 5.95 -7.47 -0.91
CA ALA A 154 5.99 -8.83 -0.40
C ALA A 154 4.62 -9.38 0.06
N LEU A 155 3.56 -9.20 -0.73
CA LEU A 155 2.20 -9.66 -0.38
C LEU A 155 2.13 -11.16 -0.02
N ASP A 156 3.03 -11.99 -0.56
CA ASP A 156 3.18 -13.40 -0.21
C ASP A 156 3.67 -13.65 1.23
N GLU A 157 4.11 -12.64 1.95
CA GLU A 157 4.41 -12.72 3.38
C GLU A 157 3.16 -12.56 4.26
N SER A 158 2.01 -12.21 3.66
CA SER A 158 0.70 -12.28 4.32
C SER A 158 0.27 -13.75 4.48
N PRO A 159 -0.16 -14.21 5.66
CA PRO A 159 -0.58 -15.59 5.87
C PRO A 159 -1.77 -16.02 5.01
N SER A 160 -1.65 -17.20 4.37
CA SER A 160 -2.70 -17.82 3.53
C SER A 160 -3.31 -19.10 4.10
N THR A 161 -2.93 -19.52 5.31
CA THR A 161 -3.34 -20.82 5.88
C THR A 161 -4.12 -20.72 7.18
N SER A 162 -4.21 -19.52 7.78
CA SER A 162 -4.87 -19.29 9.06
C SER A 162 -6.03 -18.30 8.97
N GLY A 163 -7.18 -18.67 9.55
CA GLY A 163 -8.43 -17.91 9.49
C GLY A 163 -9.24 -18.16 8.22
N ILE A 164 -10.55 -17.93 8.27
CA ILE A 164 -11.45 -18.00 7.10
C ILE A 164 -12.36 -16.75 7.12
N PRO A 165 -12.23 -15.82 6.16
CA PRO A 165 -11.15 -15.73 5.18
C PRO A 165 -9.80 -15.45 5.85
N THR A 166 -8.72 -15.93 5.23
CA THR A 166 -7.33 -15.74 5.66
C THR A 166 -6.91 -14.27 5.58
N ALA A 167 -5.80 -13.92 6.23
CA ALA A 167 -5.26 -12.57 6.18
C ALA A 167 -4.97 -12.13 4.73
N ARG A 168 -4.37 -13.03 3.93
CA ARG A 168 -4.07 -12.78 2.51
C ARG A 168 -5.34 -12.62 1.68
N GLU A 169 -6.34 -13.47 1.88
CA GLU A 169 -7.62 -13.36 1.16
C GLU A 169 -8.33 -12.03 1.42
N LYS A 170 -8.30 -11.54 2.67
CA LYS A 170 -8.86 -10.21 3.00
C LYS A 170 -8.14 -9.06 2.29
N VAL A 171 -6.82 -9.15 2.14
CA VAL A 171 -6.04 -8.14 1.40
C VAL A 171 -6.30 -8.24 -0.10
N LEU A 172 -6.32 -9.45 -0.66
CA LEU A 172 -6.63 -9.69 -2.07
C LEU A 172 -8.06 -9.22 -2.41
N GLN A 173 -9.02 -9.41 -1.50
CA GLN A 173 -10.38 -8.89 -1.65
C GLN A 173 -10.40 -7.37 -1.70
N LEU A 174 -9.64 -6.68 -0.84
CA LEU A 174 -9.49 -5.22 -0.94
C LEU A 174 -8.87 -4.81 -2.28
N LEU A 175 -7.78 -5.45 -2.71
CA LEU A 175 -7.11 -5.13 -3.98
C LEU A 175 -8.06 -5.31 -5.17
N LYS A 176 -8.82 -6.41 -5.18
CA LYS A 176 -9.83 -6.66 -6.20
C LYS A 176 -10.88 -5.55 -6.23
N GLU A 177 -11.42 -5.17 -5.07
CA GLU A 177 -12.36 -4.05 -4.99
C GLU A 177 -11.75 -2.77 -5.56
N LEU A 178 -10.53 -2.40 -5.16
CA LEU A 178 -9.88 -1.17 -5.64
C LEU A 178 -9.68 -1.14 -7.17
N VAL A 179 -9.39 -2.30 -7.76
CA VAL A 179 -9.27 -2.45 -9.22
C VAL A 179 -10.64 -2.37 -9.88
N ASP A 180 -11.64 -3.09 -9.36
CA ASP A 180 -12.99 -3.15 -9.92
C ASP A 180 -13.71 -1.77 -9.85
N PHE A 181 -13.42 -0.96 -8.83
CA PHE A 181 -13.96 0.40 -8.71
C PHE A 181 -13.37 1.37 -9.74
N CYS A 182 -12.24 1.04 -10.39
CA CYS A 182 -11.61 1.86 -11.43
C CYS A 182 -11.46 3.35 -11.03
N PHE A 183 -10.98 3.62 -9.81
CA PHE A 183 -10.80 5.00 -9.35
C PHE A 183 -9.91 5.79 -10.32
N PRO A 184 -10.35 6.97 -10.78
CA PRO A 184 -9.53 7.79 -11.65
C PRO A 184 -8.27 8.21 -10.90
N ASN A 185 -7.12 8.04 -11.53
CA ASN A 185 -5.80 8.39 -10.97
C ASN A 185 -5.31 7.50 -9.80
N LEU A 186 -5.88 6.30 -9.61
CA LEU A 186 -5.33 5.32 -8.67
C LEU A 186 -4.29 4.42 -9.36
N HIS A 187 -3.11 4.35 -8.76
CA HIS A 187 -1.99 3.53 -9.19
C HIS A 187 -1.61 2.55 -8.07
N ILE A 188 -1.84 1.26 -8.29
CA ILE A 188 -1.48 0.22 -7.32
C ILE A 188 -0.23 -0.50 -7.83
N CYS A 189 0.77 -0.64 -6.98
CA CYS A 189 1.93 -1.49 -7.22
C CYS A 189 2.01 -2.56 -6.13
N VAL A 190 2.08 -3.82 -6.53
CA VAL A 190 2.20 -4.96 -5.61
C VAL A 190 3.41 -5.79 -6.02
N THR A 191 4.22 -6.21 -5.05
CA THR A 191 5.25 -7.23 -5.28
C THR A 191 4.89 -8.52 -4.56
N SER A 192 5.19 -9.66 -5.19
CA SER A 192 5.12 -10.95 -4.51
C SER A 192 6.04 -12.00 -5.14
N CYS A 193 6.41 -13.02 -4.38
CA CYS A 193 6.90 -14.26 -4.96
C CYS A 193 5.73 -15.05 -5.56
N PRO A 194 5.90 -15.74 -6.70
CA PRO A 194 4.97 -16.80 -7.06
C PRO A 194 4.95 -17.83 -5.93
N GLU A 195 3.77 -18.35 -5.60
CA GLU A 195 3.64 -19.40 -4.58
C GLU A 195 4.56 -20.56 -4.97
N ILE A 196 5.25 -21.13 -3.98
CA ILE A 196 6.07 -22.31 -4.21
C ILE A 196 5.09 -23.42 -4.59
N ASP A 197 5.11 -23.81 -5.87
CA ASP A 197 4.53 -25.09 -6.31
C ASP A 197 5.11 -26.16 -5.37
N ILE A 198 4.22 -26.78 -4.59
CA ILE A 198 4.55 -27.84 -3.61
C ILE A 198 5.25 -29.00 -4.31
#